data_AF-A0A920I286-F1
#
_entry.id   AF-A0A920I286-F1
#
_cell.length_a   1.000
_cell.length_b   1.000
_cell.length_c   1.000
_cell.angle_alpha   90.00
_cell.angle_beta   90.00
_cell.angle_gamma   90.00
#
_symmetry.space_group_name_H-M   'P 1'
#
loop_
_entity.id
_entity.type
_entity.pdbx_description
1 polymer ?
#
loop_
_entity_poly.entity_id
_entity_poly.type
_entity_poly.pdbx_seq_one_letter_code
_entity_poly.pdbx_strand_id
1 'polypeptide(L)'
;MAVPPEFIEDLRQRVPLSDIVGKRVKLTRKGNRFTGLCPFHSEKTPSFSVVDDQGFYHCFGCGVHGDAISFLRETDGLDFMEAVERLASMAGLTVPRSAPEDPQRTRQRKAALDILEETAKYFQAGLKRDDGRVAARYLHGRGLDAGAVGSYRLGYAPRGGLRAALAARGFTDEDMLAAGVVRRSDRDGELFDYFRDRVMFPIEDKQGRVIAFGARALGDAQPKYLNSGEGPTFSKKSVLYGWVQAREGLRRKLPLLVAEGYMDVIAIQQSGVATAVAPLGTALTEEQITHLWKLHDEPVLCFDGDAAGKRAQKRALERLLPLLQPGKSARLAMLPEGKDPDDLLQKEGGDGLLKVINTASSLIDSLWTSFAAEHDLRQPEQRAEFWQAVRGQVRQIGHNQVRTAFADEIEARIAAMRSAGRGQGRAGMTGPLRPPVRRPAAGAIHRHRAVCAIILAHPALIPELCESLIQIDSGDAALESLKKAAIDAVIRDPDLDAAALRHHLEGLKLTDAIDVLEGDEMRARMPFNPATLDGEEAGRRLDELLRLVGGSSGLFSTSASLPR
;
A
#
# COMPACT_ATOMS: atom_id res chain seq x y z
N MET A 1 -13.10 -10.85 -10.69
CA MET A 1 -13.24 -12.20 -11.28
C MET A 1 -12.85 -13.16 -10.17
N ALA A 2 -13.77 -14.02 -9.73
CA ALA A 2 -13.50 -14.95 -8.62
C ALA A 2 -13.25 -16.34 -9.21
N VAL A 3 -12.09 -16.90 -8.91
CA VAL A 3 -11.77 -18.31 -9.16
C VAL A 3 -12.39 -19.09 -7.99
N PRO A 4 -13.12 -20.18 -8.24
CA PRO A 4 -13.70 -20.97 -7.16
C PRO A 4 -12.61 -21.47 -6.20
N PRO A 5 -12.78 -21.36 -4.86
CA PRO A 5 -11.78 -21.82 -3.90
C PRO A 5 -11.37 -23.28 -4.10
N GLU A 6 -12.32 -24.14 -4.48
CA GLU A 6 -12.10 -25.55 -4.78
C GLU A 6 -11.18 -25.76 -5.99
N PHE A 7 -11.20 -24.87 -6.99
CA PHE A 7 -10.29 -24.96 -8.13
C PHE A 7 -8.88 -24.54 -7.76
N ILE A 8 -8.73 -23.55 -6.87
CA ILE A 8 -7.41 -23.15 -6.34
C ILE A 8 -6.79 -24.31 -5.56
N GLU A 9 -7.60 -25.02 -4.76
CA GLU A 9 -7.12 -26.17 -3.99
C GLU A 9 -6.76 -27.36 -4.88
N ASP A 10 -7.56 -27.65 -5.92
CA ASP A 10 -7.24 -28.69 -6.92
C ASP A 10 -5.92 -28.37 -7.67
N LEU A 11 -5.66 -27.09 -7.98
CA LEU A 11 -4.39 -26.67 -8.57
C LEU A 11 -3.20 -26.90 -7.64
N ARG A 12 -3.34 -26.61 -6.33
CA ARG A 12 -2.29 -26.85 -5.33
C ARG A 12 -1.94 -28.32 -5.18
N GLN A 13 -2.93 -29.21 -5.31
CA GLN A 13 -2.72 -30.66 -5.19
C GLN A 13 -2.11 -31.28 -6.45
N ARG A 14 -2.40 -30.73 -7.63
CA ARG A 14 -1.93 -31.29 -8.92
C ARG A 14 -0.54 -30.86 -9.33
N VAL A 15 -0.08 -29.70 -8.87
CA VAL A 15 1.22 -29.14 -9.22
C VAL A 15 2.08 -29.05 -7.96
N PRO A 16 3.01 -30.00 -7.75
CA PRO A 16 3.94 -29.94 -6.63
C PRO A 16 4.71 -28.62 -6.61
N LEU A 17 4.83 -28.01 -5.43
CA LEU A 17 5.54 -26.74 -5.28
C LEU A 17 7.02 -26.90 -5.62
N SER A 18 7.62 -28.05 -5.33
CA SER A 18 8.99 -28.41 -5.69
C SER A 18 9.23 -28.40 -7.21
N ASP A 19 8.24 -28.76 -8.03
CA ASP A 19 8.35 -28.71 -9.49
C ASP A 19 8.34 -27.27 -10.04
N ILE A 20 7.65 -26.37 -9.35
CA ILE A 20 7.62 -24.95 -9.70
C ILE A 20 8.95 -24.31 -9.31
N VAL A 21 9.37 -24.50 -8.06
CA VAL A 21 10.61 -23.93 -7.51
C VAL A 21 11.84 -24.51 -8.20
N GLY A 22 11.83 -25.82 -8.49
CA GLY A 22 12.93 -26.56 -9.13
C GLY A 22 13.28 -26.06 -10.53
N LYS A 23 12.39 -25.32 -11.20
CA LYS A 23 12.69 -24.65 -12.49
C LYS A 23 13.64 -23.46 -12.34
N ARG A 24 13.75 -22.89 -11.14
CA ARG A 24 14.57 -21.70 -10.87
C ARG A 24 15.81 -22.00 -10.06
N VAL A 25 15.70 -22.89 -9.08
CA VAL A 25 16.81 -23.22 -8.17
C VAL A 25 16.96 -24.72 -8.03
N LYS A 26 18.20 -25.18 -7.89
CA LYS A 26 18.49 -26.60 -7.68
C LYS A 26 18.02 -27.00 -6.28
N LEU A 27 17.05 -27.92 -6.23
CA LEU A 27 16.55 -28.51 -5.00
C LEU A 27 17.16 -29.90 -4.76
N THR A 28 17.42 -30.21 -3.49
CA THR A 28 17.87 -31.52 -3.02
C THR A 28 16.85 -32.08 -2.05
N ARG A 29 16.39 -33.32 -2.27
CA ARG A 29 15.42 -33.97 -1.39
C ARG A 29 16.09 -34.40 -0.08
N LYS A 30 15.49 -34.04 1.05
CA LYS A 30 15.88 -34.45 2.42
C LYS A 30 14.63 -34.91 3.18
N GLY A 31 14.37 -36.21 3.17
CA GLY A 31 13.16 -36.78 3.78
C GLY A 31 11.88 -36.33 3.05
N ASN A 32 10.95 -35.71 3.78
CA ASN A 32 9.68 -35.20 3.25
C ASN A 32 9.74 -33.77 2.70
N ARG A 33 10.91 -33.13 2.72
CA ARG A 33 11.11 -31.76 2.23
C ARG A 33 12.19 -31.69 1.17
N PHE A 34 12.15 -30.63 0.39
CA PHE A 34 13.21 -30.26 -0.56
C PHE A 34 13.94 -29.04 -0.03
N THR A 35 15.27 -28.99 -0.19
CA THR A 35 16.11 -27.88 0.27
C THR A 35 17.00 -27.35 -0.85
N GLY A 36 17.16 -26.03 -0.95
CA GLY A 36 18.01 -25.38 -1.94
C GLY A 36 18.42 -23.95 -1.55
N LEU A 37 19.08 -23.25 -2.47
CA LEU A 37 19.37 -21.81 -2.31
C LEU A 37 18.08 -21.02 -2.52
N CYS A 38 17.92 -19.94 -1.76
CA CYS A 38 16.78 -19.06 -1.83
C CYS A 38 16.74 -18.28 -3.16
N PRO A 39 15.62 -18.30 -3.90
CA PRO A 39 15.46 -17.50 -5.10
C PRO A 39 15.16 -16.02 -4.82
N PHE A 40 14.89 -15.65 -3.57
CA PHE A 40 14.47 -14.30 -3.17
C PHE A 40 15.59 -13.44 -2.57
N HIS A 41 16.71 -14.06 -2.18
CA HIS A 41 17.88 -13.35 -1.68
C HIS A 41 19.15 -14.14 -2.00
N SER A 42 20.30 -13.47 -2.05
CA SER A 42 21.57 -14.12 -2.37
C SER A 42 22.20 -14.75 -1.13
N GLU A 43 22.43 -16.07 -1.18
CA GLU A 43 23.09 -16.84 -0.12
C GLU A 43 24.04 -17.90 -0.70
N LYS A 44 24.97 -18.38 0.12
CA LYS A 44 25.94 -19.44 -0.27
C LYS A 44 25.57 -20.83 0.29
N THR A 45 24.76 -20.86 1.35
CA THR A 45 24.34 -22.09 2.04
C THR A 45 22.84 -22.29 1.83
N PRO A 46 22.36 -23.50 1.49
CA PRO A 46 20.93 -23.74 1.29
C PRO A 46 20.09 -23.46 2.55
N SER A 47 19.24 -22.43 2.51
CA SER A 47 18.28 -22.14 3.58
C SER A 47 16.82 -22.18 3.13
N PHE A 48 16.57 -22.42 1.84
CA PHE A 48 15.22 -22.50 1.28
C PHE A 48 14.67 -23.91 1.40
N SER A 49 13.50 -24.08 2.02
CA SER A 49 12.83 -25.36 2.18
C SER A 49 11.45 -25.36 1.54
N VAL A 50 11.10 -26.45 0.86
CA VAL A 50 9.79 -26.67 0.23
C VAL A 50 9.19 -27.97 0.76
N VAL A 51 7.92 -27.95 1.15
CA VAL A 51 7.19 -29.12 1.65
C VAL A 51 5.94 -29.31 0.80
N ASP A 52 6.00 -30.23 -0.16
CA ASP A 52 4.90 -30.44 -1.13
C ASP A 52 3.61 -30.91 -0.45
N ASP A 53 3.70 -31.85 0.50
CA ASP A 53 2.54 -32.40 1.21
C ASP A 53 1.71 -31.33 1.95
N GLN A 54 2.36 -30.24 2.36
CA GLN A 54 1.75 -29.12 3.06
C GLN A 54 1.58 -27.88 2.16
N GLY A 55 2.05 -27.94 0.91
CA GLY A 55 1.84 -26.91 -0.11
C GLY A 55 2.54 -25.57 0.11
N PHE A 56 3.60 -25.52 0.94
CA PHE A 56 4.29 -24.26 1.27
C PHE A 56 5.82 -24.32 1.14
N TYR A 57 6.43 -23.15 1.03
CA TYR A 57 7.86 -22.95 1.13
C TYR A 57 8.20 -21.98 2.27
N HIS A 58 9.41 -22.10 2.81
CA HIS A 58 9.96 -21.17 3.81
C HIS A 58 11.48 -21.06 3.64
N CYS A 59 12.01 -19.84 3.74
CA CYS A 59 13.44 -19.58 3.77
C CYS A 59 13.93 -19.23 5.17
N PHE A 60 14.84 -20.03 5.71
CA PHE A 60 15.44 -19.78 7.03
C PHE A 60 16.47 -18.64 7.03
N GLY A 61 16.99 -18.22 5.86
CA GLY A 61 17.92 -17.10 5.75
C GLY A 61 17.26 -15.72 5.75
N CYS A 62 16.16 -15.54 4.99
CA CYS A 62 15.47 -14.26 4.85
C CYS A 62 14.03 -14.22 5.37
N GLY A 63 13.47 -15.34 5.83
CA GLY A 63 12.13 -15.41 6.43
C GLY A 63 10.96 -15.38 5.44
N VAL A 64 11.21 -15.40 4.13
CA VAL A 64 10.13 -15.45 3.12
C VAL A 64 9.39 -16.78 3.21
N HIS A 65 8.06 -16.72 3.13
CA HIS A 65 7.17 -17.88 3.18
C HIS A 65 6.02 -17.69 2.20
N GLY A 66 5.49 -18.78 1.66
CA GLY A 66 4.35 -18.71 0.76
C GLY A 66 3.97 -20.05 0.15
N ASP A 67 3.01 -20.02 -0.76
CA ASP A 67 2.55 -21.15 -1.54
C ASP A 67 2.95 -21.04 -3.02
N ALA A 68 2.49 -21.97 -3.86
CA ALA A 68 2.73 -21.98 -5.31
C ALA A 68 2.32 -20.68 -6.01
N ILE A 69 1.18 -20.10 -5.62
CA ILE A 69 0.68 -18.86 -6.20
C ILE A 69 1.58 -17.70 -5.78
N SER A 70 1.90 -17.59 -4.49
CA SER A 70 2.77 -16.55 -3.94
C SER A 70 4.16 -16.61 -4.58
N PHE A 71 4.71 -17.82 -4.76
CA PHE A 71 5.99 -18.02 -5.44
C PHE A 71 5.99 -17.46 -6.87
N LEU A 72 4.99 -17.79 -7.68
CA LEU A 72 4.89 -17.29 -9.06
C LEU A 72 4.70 -15.77 -9.09
N ARG A 73 3.87 -15.22 -8.21
CA ARG A 73 3.65 -13.77 -8.13
C ARG A 73 4.92 -13.02 -7.77
N GLU A 74 5.67 -13.51 -6.78
CA GLU A 74 6.88 -12.85 -6.31
C GLU A 74 8.08 -13.05 -7.26
N THR A 75 8.16 -14.19 -7.95
CA THR A 75 9.31 -14.51 -8.80
C THR A 75 9.12 -14.17 -10.28
N ASP A 76 7.91 -14.31 -10.82
CA ASP A 76 7.53 -13.98 -12.21
C ASP A 76 6.83 -12.61 -12.33
N GLY A 77 6.53 -11.94 -11.21
CA GLY A 77 5.83 -10.65 -11.20
C GLY A 77 4.37 -10.72 -11.65
N LEU A 78 3.79 -11.92 -11.64
CA LEU A 78 2.43 -12.17 -12.11
C LEU A 78 1.38 -11.61 -11.14
N ASP A 79 0.25 -11.17 -11.69
CA ASP A 79 -0.94 -10.95 -10.88
C ASP A 79 -1.56 -12.29 -10.41
N PHE A 80 -2.53 -12.22 -9.51
CA PHE A 80 -3.15 -13.43 -8.95
C PHE A 80 -3.80 -14.32 -10.04
N MET A 81 -4.49 -13.72 -11.01
CA MET A 81 -5.15 -14.48 -12.08
C MET A 81 -4.14 -15.05 -13.06
N GLU A 82 -3.11 -14.29 -13.41
CA GLU A 82 -2.01 -14.75 -14.26
C GLU A 82 -1.25 -15.92 -13.61
N ALA A 83 -1.03 -15.87 -12.28
CA ALA A 83 -0.43 -16.96 -11.52
C ALA A 83 -1.33 -18.22 -11.51
N VAL A 84 -2.65 -18.05 -11.34
CA VAL A 84 -3.63 -19.15 -11.42
C VAL A 84 -3.69 -19.75 -12.84
N GLU A 85 -3.67 -18.92 -13.88
CA GLU A 85 -3.61 -19.35 -15.28
C GLU A 85 -2.33 -20.11 -15.59
N ARG A 86 -1.20 -19.67 -15.03
CA ARG A 86 0.09 -20.36 -15.16
C ARG A 86 0.07 -21.72 -14.50
N LEU A 87 -0.45 -21.84 -13.28
CA LEU A 87 -0.61 -23.12 -12.58
C LEU A 87 -1.56 -24.06 -13.30
N ALA A 88 -2.70 -23.54 -13.80
CA ALA A 88 -3.65 -24.33 -14.56
C ALA A 88 -3.03 -24.88 -15.85
N SER A 89 -2.27 -24.05 -16.58
CA SER A 89 -1.53 -24.51 -17.75
C SER A 89 -0.51 -25.60 -17.41
N MET A 90 0.16 -25.52 -16.26
CA MET A 90 1.08 -26.58 -15.80
C MET A 90 0.35 -27.87 -15.42
N ALA A 91 -0.86 -27.76 -14.87
CA ALA A 91 -1.72 -28.89 -14.53
C ALA A 91 -2.48 -29.47 -15.74
N GLY A 92 -2.35 -28.90 -16.94
CA GLY A 92 -3.16 -29.26 -18.11
C GLY A 92 -4.64 -28.90 -17.97
N LEU A 93 -4.97 -27.94 -17.11
CA LEU A 93 -6.32 -27.47 -16.83
C LEU A 93 -6.57 -26.09 -17.45
N THR A 94 -7.79 -25.85 -17.87
CA THR A 94 -8.27 -24.50 -18.21
C THR A 94 -8.84 -23.86 -16.96
N VAL A 95 -8.39 -22.66 -16.59
CA VAL A 95 -8.99 -21.91 -15.47
C VAL A 95 -10.49 -21.74 -15.72
N PRO A 96 -11.36 -22.21 -14.80
CA PRO A 96 -12.78 -21.88 -14.82
C PRO A 96 -12.88 -20.37 -14.75
N ARG A 97 -13.15 -19.74 -15.89
CA ARG A 97 -13.64 -18.36 -15.88
C ARG A 97 -14.89 -18.37 -15.02
N SER A 98 -15.00 -17.43 -14.08
CA SER A 98 -16.16 -17.27 -13.21
C SER A 98 -17.43 -17.56 -14.02
N ALA A 99 -18.33 -18.38 -13.46
CA ALA A 99 -19.55 -18.94 -14.07
C ALA A 99 -19.99 -18.28 -15.39
N PRO A 100 -20.33 -19.05 -16.45
CA PRO A 100 -20.74 -18.47 -17.74
C PRO A 100 -21.66 -17.29 -17.48
N GLU A 101 -21.23 -16.08 -17.89
CA GLU A 101 -22.04 -14.87 -17.70
C GLU A 101 -23.41 -15.21 -18.26
N ASP A 102 -24.43 -15.14 -17.39
CA ASP A 102 -25.81 -15.42 -17.75
C ASP A 102 -26.07 -14.86 -19.17
N PRO A 103 -26.42 -15.71 -20.15
CA PRO A 103 -26.61 -15.27 -21.53
C PRO A 103 -27.54 -14.06 -21.63
N GLN A 104 -28.50 -13.94 -20.71
CA GLN A 104 -29.38 -12.79 -20.60
C GLN A 104 -28.63 -11.53 -20.14
N ARG A 105 -27.78 -11.61 -19.11
CA ARG A 105 -26.93 -10.48 -18.68
C ARG A 105 -25.95 -10.04 -19.76
N THR A 106 -25.37 -10.99 -20.49
CA THR A 106 -24.46 -10.68 -21.63
C THR A 106 -25.21 -9.92 -22.72
N ARG A 107 -26.40 -10.38 -23.10
CA ARG A 107 -27.26 -9.71 -24.09
C ARG A 107 -27.68 -8.32 -23.61
N GLN A 108 -28.14 -8.19 -22.37
CA GLN A 108 -28.53 -6.90 -21.78
C GLN A 108 -27.37 -5.91 -21.75
N ARG A 109 -26.17 -6.37 -21.36
CA ARG A 109 -24.96 -5.53 -21.36
C ARG A 109 -24.61 -5.06 -22.76
N LYS A 110 -24.70 -5.93 -23.77
CA LYS A 110 -24.45 -5.56 -25.17
C LYS A 110 -25.47 -4.52 -25.65
N ALA A 111 -26.75 -4.76 -25.44
CA ALA A 111 -27.81 -3.82 -25.82
C ALA A 111 -27.64 -2.45 -25.13
N ALA A 112 -27.29 -2.44 -23.85
CA ALA A 112 -27.00 -1.21 -23.11
C ALA A 112 -25.81 -0.44 -23.71
N LEU A 113 -24.71 -1.12 -24.07
CA LEU A 113 -23.57 -0.48 -24.73
C LEU A 113 -23.95 0.16 -26.07
N ASP A 114 -24.75 -0.54 -26.89
CA ASP A 114 -25.21 -0.02 -28.17
C ASP A 114 -26.09 1.24 -27.99
N ILE A 115 -27.00 1.24 -27.01
CA ILE A 115 -27.83 2.41 -26.67
C ILE A 115 -26.97 3.56 -26.18
N LEU A 116 -26.00 3.31 -25.30
CA LEU A 116 -25.12 4.34 -24.75
C LEU A 116 -24.25 4.97 -25.83
N GLU A 117 -23.73 4.18 -26.76
CA GLU A 117 -22.95 4.67 -27.90
C GLU A 117 -23.80 5.57 -28.81
N GLU A 118 -25.05 5.18 -29.09
CA GLU A 118 -25.96 6.01 -29.90
C GLU A 118 -26.44 7.26 -29.19
N THR A 119 -26.63 7.17 -27.88
CA THR A 119 -26.90 8.32 -27.02
C THR A 119 -25.74 9.33 -27.04
N ALA A 120 -24.49 8.84 -26.98
CA ALA A 120 -23.30 9.70 -27.05
C ALA A 120 -23.21 10.43 -28.41
N LYS A 121 -23.50 9.74 -29.52
CA LYS A 121 -23.55 10.36 -30.85
C LYS A 121 -24.66 11.41 -30.95
N TYR A 122 -25.85 11.11 -30.41
CA TYR A 122 -26.96 12.06 -30.35
C TYR A 122 -26.57 13.34 -29.60
N PHE A 123 -25.95 13.23 -28.42
CA PHE A 123 -25.53 14.39 -27.64
C PHE A 123 -24.38 15.17 -28.30
N GLN A 124 -23.40 14.51 -28.92
CA GLN A 124 -22.35 15.19 -29.67
C GLN A 124 -22.92 16.02 -30.83
N ALA A 125 -23.87 15.45 -31.59
CA ALA A 125 -24.59 16.19 -32.62
C ALA A 125 -25.40 17.36 -32.03
N GLY A 126 -25.92 17.19 -30.81
CA GLY A 126 -26.58 18.22 -30.00
C GLY A 126 -25.80 19.52 -29.87
N LEU A 127 -24.47 19.48 -29.72
CA LEU A 127 -23.65 20.69 -29.62
C LEU A 127 -23.65 21.55 -30.88
N LYS A 128 -23.85 20.94 -32.05
CA LYS A 128 -23.84 21.62 -33.36
C LYS A 128 -25.21 22.18 -33.73
N ARG A 129 -26.27 21.83 -33.00
CA ARG A 129 -27.63 22.30 -33.24
C ARG A 129 -27.85 23.67 -32.62
N ASP A 130 -28.91 24.33 -33.10
CA ASP A 130 -29.35 25.64 -32.63
C ASP A 130 -29.63 25.71 -31.13
N ASP A 131 -30.23 24.64 -30.58
CA ASP A 131 -30.51 24.48 -29.15
C ASP A 131 -29.26 24.14 -28.32
N GLY A 132 -28.17 23.71 -28.95
CA GLY A 132 -26.87 23.46 -28.31
C GLY A 132 -25.94 24.67 -28.20
N ARG A 133 -26.27 25.82 -28.82
CA ARG A 133 -25.39 27.00 -28.86
C ARG A 133 -24.96 27.50 -27.47
N VAL A 134 -25.85 27.44 -26.48
CA VAL A 134 -25.55 27.84 -25.10
C VAL A 134 -24.52 26.90 -24.47
N ALA A 135 -24.66 25.59 -24.69
CA ALA A 135 -23.72 24.58 -24.22
C ALA A 135 -22.35 24.73 -24.90
N ALA A 136 -22.33 24.94 -26.22
CA ALA A 136 -21.10 25.17 -26.97
C ALA A 136 -20.37 26.44 -26.51
N ARG A 137 -21.10 27.54 -26.29
CA ARG A 137 -20.53 28.78 -25.74
C ARG A 137 -20.00 28.58 -24.32
N TYR A 138 -20.70 27.80 -23.49
CA TYR A 138 -20.23 27.47 -22.15
C TYR A 138 -18.89 26.70 -22.19
N LEU A 139 -18.78 25.68 -23.04
CA LEU A 139 -17.54 24.89 -23.20
C LEU A 139 -16.38 25.78 -23.69
N HIS A 140 -16.64 26.60 -24.71
CA HIS A 140 -15.66 27.58 -25.19
C HIS A 140 -15.28 28.60 -24.12
N GLY A 141 -16.24 29.11 -23.33
CA GLY A 141 -15.99 30.03 -22.24
C GLY A 141 -15.16 29.43 -21.10
N ARG A 142 -15.09 28.10 -21.03
CA ARG A 142 -14.20 27.34 -20.15
C ARG A 142 -12.83 27.03 -20.80
N GLY A 143 -12.56 27.56 -21.98
CA GLY A 143 -11.29 27.38 -22.67
C GLY A 143 -11.11 26.02 -23.34
N LEU A 144 -12.17 25.20 -23.47
CA LEU A 144 -12.08 23.88 -24.10
C LEU A 144 -12.06 24.05 -25.62
N ASP A 145 -10.99 23.57 -26.25
CA ASP A 145 -10.85 23.61 -27.71
C ASP A 145 -11.64 22.49 -28.40
N ALA A 146 -11.75 22.57 -29.73
CA ALA A 146 -12.48 21.57 -30.52
C ALA A 146 -11.84 20.16 -30.43
N GLY A 147 -10.53 20.08 -30.22
CA GLY A 147 -9.81 18.83 -30.04
C GLY A 147 -10.18 18.15 -28.72
N ALA A 148 -10.24 18.91 -27.62
CA ALA A 148 -10.69 18.43 -26.31
C ALA A 148 -12.16 18.02 -26.34
N VAL A 149 -13.04 18.83 -26.94
CA VAL A 149 -14.46 18.51 -27.14
C VAL A 149 -14.63 17.20 -27.91
N GLY A 150 -13.85 16.99 -28.97
CA GLY A 150 -13.88 15.76 -29.75
C GLY A 150 -13.28 14.55 -29.01
N SER A 151 -12.11 14.71 -28.40
CA SER A 151 -11.37 13.64 -27.71
C SER A 151 -12.14 13.07 -26.50
N TYR A 152 -12.86 13.92 -25.77
CA TYR A 152 -13.73 13.51 -24.67
C TYR A 152 -15.19 13.30 -25.11
N ARG A 153 -15.47 13.41 -26.41
CA ARG A 153 -16.80 13.17 -27.00
C ARG A 153 -17.90 14.00 -26.33
N LEU A 154 -17.59 15.22 -25.91
CA LEU A 154 -18.51 16.07 -25.17
C LEU A 154 -19.76 16.34 -26.00
N GLY A 155 -20.89 16.50 -25.32
CA GLY A 155 -22.19 16.65 -25.96
C GLY A 155 -23.11 17.62 -25.24
N TYR A 156 -24.32 17.76 -25.79
CA TYR A 156 -25.42 18.48 -25.18
C TYR A 156 -26.69 17.63 -25.20
N ALA A 157 -27.31 17.50 -24.03
CA ALA A 157 -28.61 16.88 -23.88
C ALA A 157 -29.70 17.97 -23.95
N PRO A 158 -30.55 17.99 -25.01
CA PRO A 158 -31.68 18.91 -25.09
C PRO A 158 -32.78 18.52 -24.08
N ARG A 159 -33.83 19.33 -23.96
CA ARG A 159 -35.00 19.06 -23.08
C ARG A 159 -35.68 17.72 -23.32
N GLY A 160 -35.61 17.22 -24.55
CA GLY A 160 -36.25 15.99 -24.97
C GLY A 160 -35.82 15.55 -26.38
N GLY A 161 -36.32 14.39 -26.80
CA GLY A 161 -36.14 13.84 -28.15
C GLY A 161 -35.16 12.67 -28.22
N LEU A 162 -34.43 12.36 -27.15
CA LEU A 162 -33.53 11.20 -27.12
C LEU A 162 -34.32 9.91 -27.23
N ARG A 163 -35.37 9.71 -26.41
CA ARG A 163 -36.23 8.51 -26.48
C ARG A 163 -36.76 8.27 -27.87
N ALA A 164 -37.30 9.31 -28.53
CA ALA A 164 -37.82 9.20 -29.89
C ALA A 164 -36.72 8.86 -30.91
N ALA A 165 -35.53 9.46 -30.78
CA ALA A 165 -34.39 9.18 -31.65
C ALA A 165 -33.87 7.74 -31.48
N LEU A 166 -33.85 7.21 -30.26
CA LEU A 166 -33.46 5.82 -29.99
C LEU A 166 -34.54 4.83 -30.45
N ALA A 167 -35.83 5.14 -30.25
CA ALA A 167 -36.94 4.32 -30.74
C ALA A 167 -36.94 4.21 -32.26
N ALA A 168 -36.64 5.31 -32.98
CA ALA A 168 -36.48 5.31 -34.44
C ALA A 168 -35.33 4.41 -34.92
N ARG A 169 -34.41 4.01 -34.04
CA ARG A 169 -33.32 3.07 -34.32
C ARG A 169 -33.63 1.63 -33.89
N GLY A 170 -34.85 1.36 -33.43
CA GLY A 170 -35.32 0.04 -33.08
C GLY A 170 -35.03 -0.39 -31.63
N PHE A 171 -34.58 0.52 -30.76
CA PHE A 171 -34.42 0.22 -29.35
C PHE A 171 -35.76 0.28 -28.61
N THR A 172 -36.00 -0.66 -27.71
CA THR A 172 -37.24 -0.70 -26.91
C THR A 172 -37.16 0.23 -25.69
N ASP A 173 -38.31 0.67 -25.19
CA ASP A 173 -38.37 1.46 -23.95
C ASP A 173 -37.76 0.71 -22.74
N GLU A 174 -37.90 -0.62 -22.71
CA GLU A 174 -37.33 -1.47 -21.67
C GLU A 174 -35.80 -1.47 -21.70
N ASP A 175 -35.21 -1.58 -22.89
CA ASP A 175 -33.75 -1.50 -23.05
C ASP A 175 -33.22 -0.10 -22.70
N MET A 176 -33.95 0.96 -23.05
CA MET A 176 -33.57 2.34 -22.71
C MET A 176 -33.63 2.62 -21.20
N LEU A 177 -34.61 2.05 -20.51
CA LEU A 177 -34.70 2.08 -19.05
C LEU A 177 -33.54 1.31 -18.41
N ALA A 178 -33.24 0.11 -18.91
CA ALA A 178 -32.13 -0.71 -18.43
C ALA A 178 -30.75 -0.04 -18.65
N ALA A 179 -30.59 0.68 -19.77
CA ALA A 179 -29.40 1.47 -20.06
C ALA A 179 -29.32 2.78 -19.23
N GLY A 180 -30.41 3.18 -18.57
CA GLY A 180 -30.46 4.34 -17.68
C GLY A 180 -30.47 5.69 -18.39
N VAL A 181 -30.83 5.74 -19.68
CA VAL A 181 -30.91 6.99 -20.48
C VAL A 181 -32.30 7.61 -20.46
N VAL A 182 -33.32 6.83 -20.09
CA VAL A 182 -34.72 7.24 -19.87
C VAL A 182 -35.13 6.83 -18.45
N ARG A 183 -36.05 7.57 -17.83
CA ARG A 183 -36.65 7.24 -16.53
C ARG A 183 -38.17 7.33 -16.56
N ARG A 184 -38.82 6.64 -15.63
CA ARG A 184 -40.25 6.80 -15.33
C ARG A 184 -40.45 7.95 -14.35
N SER A 185 -41.44 8.78 -14.61
CA SER A 185 -41.87 9.86 -13.73
C SER A 185 -42.66 9.29 -12.57
N ASP A 186 -42.34 9.71 -11.34
CA ASP A 186 -43.07 9.30 -10.13
C ASP A 186 -44.49 9.89 -10.07
N ARG A 187 -44.78 10.92 -10.88
CA ARG A 187 -46.08 11.63 -10.86
C ARG A 187 -47.16 10.93 -11.68
N ASP A 188 -46.80 10.49 -12.89
CA ASP A 188 -47.74 10.01 -13.92
C ASP A 188 -47.28 8.69 -14.57
N GLY A 189 -46.10 8.17 -14.21
CA GLY A 189 -45.56 6.93 -14.78
C GLY A 189 -44.96 7.08 -16.18
N GLU A 190 -45.06 8.28 -16.77
CA GLU A 190 -44.60 8.57 -18.12
C GLU A 190 -43.07 8.50 -18.25
N LEU A 191 -42.61 8.07 -19.42
CA LEU A 191 -41.19 7.95 -19.72
C LEU A 191 -40.64 9.27 -20.25
N PHE A 192 -39.53 9.71 -19.65
CA PHE A 192 -38.84 10.94 -20.02
C PHE A 192 -37.33 10.75 -20.11
N ASP A 193 -36.68 11.57 -20.94
CA ASP A 193 -35.23 11.59 -21.10
C ASP A 193 -34.57 11.97 -19.77
N TYR A 194 -33.64 11.14 -19.28
CA TYR A 194 -33.07 11.34 -17.95
C TYR A 194 -32.21 12.62 -17.87
N PHE A 195 -31.38 12.83 -18.89
CA PHE A 195 -30.54 14.02 -19.00
C PHE A 195 -31.24 15.08 -19.84
N ARG A 196 -31.40 16.28 -19.29
CA ARG A 196 -32.11 17.41 -19.94
C ARG A 196 -31.42 18.72 -19.64
N ASP A 197 -31.25 19.56 -20.65
CA ASP A 197 -30.59 20.87 -20.61
C ASP A 197 -29.20 20.83 -19.93
N ARG A 198 -28.38 19.86 -20.33
CA ARG A 198 -27.07 19.59 -19.72
C ARG A 198 -25.97 19.41 -20.74
N VAL A 199 -24.78 19.89 -20.38
CA VAL A 199 -23.53 19.49 -21.03
C VAL A 199 -23.22 18.06 -20.62
N MET A 200 -22.90 17.22 -21.59
CA MET A 200 -22.73 15.78 -21.41
C MET A 200 -21.25 15.41 -21.49
N PHE A 201 -20.83 14.58 -20.54
CA PHE A 201 -19.48 14.02 -20.39
C PHE A 201 -19.60 12.49 -20.47
N PRO A 202 -19.41 11.86 -21.64
CA PRO A 202 -19.41 10.41 -21.75
C PRO A 202 -18.34 9.79 -20.85
N ILE A 203 -18.71 8.74 -20.11
CA ILE A 203 -17.81 7.98 -19.26
C ILE A 203 -17.47 6.69 -20.00
N GLU A 204 -16.19 6.45 -20.23
CA GLU A 204 -15.70 5.33 -21.01
C GLU A 204 -15.09 4.23 -20.12
N ASP A 205 -15.16 2.99 -20.60
CA ASP A 205 -14.36 1.91 -20.04
C ASP A 205 -12.90 1.95 -20.54
N LYS A 206 -12.10 0.96 -20.13
CA LYS A 206 -10.67 0.88 -20.48
C LYS A 206 -10.42 0.67 -21.99
N GLN A 207 -11.46 0.31 -22.74
CA GLN A 207 -11.46 0.10 -24.19
C GLN A 207 -12.01 1.30 -24.96
N GLY A 208 -12.50 2.35 -24.29
CA GLY A 208 -13.10 3.53 -24.94
C GLY A 208 -14.56 3.37 -25.32
N ARG A 209 -15.25 2.34 -24.81
CA ARG A 209 -16.70 2.19 -25.00
C ARG A 209 -17.43 3.05 -23.99
N VAL A 210 -18.47 3.77 -24.41
CA VAL A 210 -19.31 4.55 -23.49
C VAL A 210 -20.11 3.61 -22.61
N ILE A 211 -19.93 3.73 -21.29
CA ILE A 211 -20.59 2.89 -20.29
C ILE A 211 -21.55 3.68 -19.40
N ALA A 212 -21.42 5.00 -19.34
CA ALA A 212 -22.25 5.90 -18.55
C ALA A 212 -22.07 7.36 -19.02
N PHE A 213 -22.79 8.28 -18.38
CA PHE A 213 -22.62 9.71 -18.58
C PHE A 213 -22.51 10.47 -17.26
N GLY A 214 -21.61 11.45 -17.23
CA GLY A 214 -21.72 12.62 -16.35
C GLY A 214 -22.40 13.76 -17.09
N ALA A 215 -23.07 14.63 -16.35
CA ALA A 215 -23.84 15.72 -16.94
C ALA A 215 -23.80 16.96 -16.05
N ARG A 216 -23.60 18.13 -16.65
CA ARG A 216 -23.56 19.41 -15.94
C ARG A 216 -24.71 20.31 -16.38
N ALA A 217 -25.45 20.83 -15.41
CA ALA A 217 -26.51 21.81 -15.65
C ALA A 217 -25.98 23.07 -16.33
N LEU A 218 -26.81 23.64 -17.20
CA LEU A 218 -26.67 25.01 -17.68
C LEU A 218 -27.59 25.90 -16.83
N GLY A 219 -27.04 26.95 -16.22
CA GLY A 219 -27.77 27.80 -15.27
C GLY A 219 -27.96 27.16 -13.89
N ASP A 220 -29.11 27.40 -13.27
CA ASP A 220 -29.36 27.11 -11.84
C ASP A 220 -30.04 25.76 -11.57
N ALA A 221 -30.17 24.90 -12.58
CA ALA A 221 -30.83 23.61 -12.41
C ALA A 221 -30.05 22.69 -11.45
N GLN A 222 -30.75 22.14 -10.45
CA GLN A 222 -30.18 21.23 -9.46
C GLN A 222 -30.46 19.76 -9.79
N PRO A 223 -29.53 18.82 -9.49
CA PRO A 223 -28.17 19.10 -9.01
C PRO A 223 -27.27 19.68 -10.13
N LYS A 224 -26.24 20.45 -9.75
CA LYS A 224 -25.27 21.03 -10.71
C LYS A 224 -24.59 19.96 -11.57
N TYR A 225 -24.17 18.86 -10.96
CA TYR A 225 -23.65 17.67 -11.64
C TYR A 225 -24.55 16.46 -11.37
N LEU A 226 -24.75 15.64 -12.40
CA LEU A 226 -25.59 14.46 -12.38
C LEU A 226 -24.89 13.32 -13.11
N ASN A 227 -24.86 12.13 -12.53
CA ASN A 227 -24.30 10.95 -13.17
C ASN A 227 -25.38 9.92 -13.50
N SER A 228 -25.09 9.05 -14.47
CA SER A 228 -25.80 7.78 -14.63
C SER A 228 -25.83 7.01 -13.31
N GLY A 229 -26.91 6.27 -13.09
CA GLY A 229 -27.00 5.32 -11.97
C GLY A 229 -26.14 4.09 -12.19
N GLU A 230 -25.99 3.26 -11.16
CA GLU A 230 -25.38 1.92 -11.30
C GLU A 230 -26.17 1.09 -12.32
N GLY A 231 -25.48 0.26 -13.10
CA GLY A 231 -26.10 -0.52 -14.17
C GLY A 231 -25.23 -1.66 -14.68
N PRO A 232 -25.71 -2.44 -15.66
CA PRO A 232 -25.01 -3.62 -16.17
C PRO A 232 -23.65 -3.31 -16.83
N THR A 233 -23.45 -2.06 -17.27
CA THR A 233 -22.22 -1.59 -17.93
C THR A 233 -21.32 -0.76 -17.03
N PHE A 234 -21.83 -0.27 -15.90
CA PHE A 234 -21.20 0.81 -15.15
C PHE A 234 -21.34 0.60 -13.64
N SER A 235 -20.19 0.66 -12.96
CA SER A 235 -20.15 0.84 -11.52
C SER A 235 -19.29 2.03 -11.14
N LYS A 236 -19.86 2.95 -10.36
CA LYS A 236 -19.19 4.18 -9.95
C LYS A 236 -17.93 3.90 -9.12
N LYS A 237 -17.90 2.78 -8.40
CA LYS A 237 -16.81 2.39 -7.51
C LYS A 237 -15.56 1.89 -8.23
N SER A 238 -15.63 1.54 -9.51
CA SER A 238 -14.53 0.89 -10.24
C SER A 238 -14.00 1.72 -11.41
N VAL A 239 -14.72 2.76 -11.82
CA VAL A 239 -14.45 3.57 -13.01
C VAL A 239 -13.84 4.91 -12.64
N LEU A 240 -12.87 5.34 -13.43
CA LEU A 240 -12.25 6.66 -13.38
C LEU A 240 -12.48 7.37 -14.72
N TYR A 241 -12.97 8.61 -14.66
CA TYR A 241 -13.13 9.43 -15.85
C TYR A 241 -11.77 9.77 -16.47
N GLY A 242 -11.71 9.84 -17.80
CA GLY A 242 -10.49 10.21 -18.54
C GLY A 242 -9.47 9.07 -18.71
N TRP A 243 -9.80 7.83 -18.34
CA TRP A 243 -8.87 6.69 -18.37
C TRP A 243 -8.15 6.51 -19.72
N VAL A 244 -8.88 6.59 -20.84
CA VAL A 244 -8.34 6.35 -22.17
C VAL A 244 -7.35 7.44 -22.57
N GLN A 245 -7.75 8.70 -22.37
CA GLN A 245 -6.94 9.88 -22.62
C GLN A 245 -5.72 9.91 -21.68
N ALA A 246 -5.92 9.46 -20.44
CA ALA A 246 -4.87 9.37 -19.44
C ALA A 246 -3.73 8.44 -19.87
N ARG A 247 -4.11 7.24 -20.36
CA ARG A 247 -3.19 6.23 -20.89
C ARG A 247 -2.39 6.74 -22.08
N GLU A 248 -2.97 7.58 -22.93
CA GLU A 248 -2.24 8.23 -24.02
C GLU A 248 -1.22 9.26 -23.51
N GLY A 249 -1.60 10.07 -22.52
CA GLY A 249 -0.66 10.99 -21.85
C GLY A 249 0.52 10.26 -21.19
N LEU A 250 0.25 9.11 -20.56
CA LEU A 250 1.29 8.28 -19.94
C LEU A 250 2.30 7.71 -20.94
N ARG A 251 1.87 7.36 -22.17
CA ARG A 251 2.80 6.94 -23.24
C ARG A 251 3.79 8.05 -23.62
N ARG A 252 3.40 9.31 -23.39
CA ARG A 252 4.25 10.50 -23.57
C ARG A 252 5.06 10.84 -22.31
N LYS A 253 5.06 9.96 -21.29
CA LYS A 253 5.76 10.13 -20.00
C LYS A 253 5.29 11.36 -19.19
N LEU A 254 4.04 11.77 -19.38
CA LEU A 254 3.44 12.83 -18.57
C LEU A 254 3.10 12.32 -17.16
N PRO A 255 3.23 13.15 -16.12
CA PRO A 255 2.80 12.80 -14.76
C PRO A 255 1.29 12.56 -14.70
N LEU A 256 0.85 11.55 -13.95
CA LEU A 256 -0.57 11.25 -13.73
C LEU A 256 -1.12 11.97 -12.51
N LEU A 257 -2.19 12.73 -12.71
CA LEU A 257 -2.93 13.44 -11.68
C LEU A 257 -4.29 12.77 -11.45
N VAL A 258 -4.74 12.76 -10.20
CA VAL A 258 -6.12 12.46 -9.83
C VAL A 258 -6.77 13.76 -9.41
N ALA A 259 -7.66 14.29 -10.25
CA ALA A 259 -8.41 15.51 -10.01
C ALA A 259 -9.82 15.18 -9.45
N GLU A 260 -10.58 16.21 -9.05
CA GLU A 260 -11.91 16.01 -8.44
C GLU A 260 -13.03 15.87 -9.47
N GLY A 261 -12.96 16.59 -10.60
CA GLY A 261 -14.05 16.69 -11.56
C GLY A 261 -13.69 16.46 -13.03
N TYR A 262 -14.72 16.38 -13.87
CA TYR A 262 -14.61 16.20 -15.32
C TYR A 262 -13.84 17.34 -15.99
N MET A 263 -14.16 18.57 -15.62
CA MET A 263 -13.56 19.77 -16.21
C MET A 263 -12.06 19.84 -15.92
N ASP A 264 -11.67 19.53 -14.68
CA ASP A 264 -10.27 19.52 -14.25
C ASP A 264 -9.46 18.51 -15.06
N VAL A 265 -10.01 17.31 -15.27
CA VAL A 265 -9.35 16.28 -16.08
C VAL A 265 -9.10 16.76 -17.50
N ILE A 266 -10.11 17.38 -18.12
CA ILE A 266 -10.01 17.88 -19.49
C ILE A 266 -9.01 19.04 -19.56
N ALA A 267 -9.06 19.98 -18.63
CA ALA A 267 -8.16 21.13 -18.56
C ALA A 267 -6.70 20.69 -18.39
N ILE A 268 -6.45 19.75 -17.46
CA ILE A 268 -5.12 19.18 -17.24
C ILE A 268 -4.62 18.48 -18.51
N GLN A 269 -5.46 17.65 -19.16
CA GLN A 269 -5.06 16.98 -20.39
C GLN A 269 -4.72 17.97 -21.51
N GLN A 270 -5.54 19.02 -21.67
CA GLN A 270 -5.37 20.05 -22.70
C GLN A 270 -4.10 20.88 -22.47
N SER A 271 -3.67 21.05 -21.22
CA SER A 271 -2.42 21.75 -20.89
C SER A 271 -1.16 21.09 -21.48
N GLY A 272 -1.22 19.79 -21.76
CA GLY A 272 -0.10 19.02 -22.32
C GLY A 272 1.08 18.76 -21.39
N VAL A 273 1.07 19.30 -20.15
CA VAL A 273 2.15 19.11 -19.17
C VAL A 273 1.91 17.93 -18.22
N ALA A 274 0.67 17.47 -18.14
CA ALA A 274 0.25 16.38 -17.28
C ALA A 274 -0.94 15.64 -17.92
N THR A 275 -1.24 14.48 -17.35
CA THR A 275 -2.38 13.67 -17.74
C THR A 275 -3.23 13.38 -16.51
N ALA A 276 -4.55 13.25 -16.65
CA ALA A 276 -5.43 13.22 -15.48
C ALA A 276 -6.58 12.21 -15.58
N VAL A 277 -7.03 11.79 -14.41
CA VAL A 277 -8.28 11.05 -14.20
C VAL A 277 -9.04 11.61 -13.00
N ALA A 278 -10.33 11.30 -12.88
CA ALA A 278 -11.13 11.70 -11.73
C ALA A 278 -12.11 10.60 -11.27
N PRO A 279 -12.37 10.47 -9.96
CA PRO A 279 -13.50 9.70 -9.47
C PRO A 279 -14.80 10.41 -9.83
N LEU A 280 -15.90 9.66 -9.90
CA LEU A 280 -17.15 10.15 -10.49
C LEU A 280 -18.05 10.82 -9.46
N GLY A 281 -17.55 11.85 -8.76
CA GLY A 281 -18.29 12.59 -7.73
C GLY A 281 -18.45 11.84 -6.41
N THR A 282 -17.39 11.14 -5.98
CA THR A 282 -17.25 10.48 -4.66
C THR A 282 -15.78 10.48 -4.27
N ALA A 283 -15.49 10.24 -2.98
CA ALA A 283 -14.13 9.93 -2.55
C ALA A 283 -13.60 8.69 -3.28
N LEU A 284 -12.31 8.72 -3.63
CA LEU A 284 -11.57 7.68 -4.35
C LEU A 284 -11.65 6.33 -3.64
N THR A 285 -12.15 5.29 -4.29
CA THR A 285 -12.33 3.94 -3.71
C THR A 285 -11.05 3.09 -3.77
N GLU A 286 -11.02 2.02 -2.99
CA GLU A 286 -9.94 1.03 -2.97
C GLU A 286 -9.75 0.34 -4.34
N GLU A 287 -10.85 0.07 -5.05
CA GLU A 287 -10.82 -0.50 -6.40
C GLU A 287 -10.26 0.50 -7.41
N GLN A 288 -10.63 1.79 -7.30
CA GLN A 288 -10.07 2.86 -8.13
C GLN A 288 -8.58 3.06 -7.85
N ILE A 289 -8.13 3.01 -6.59
CA ILE A 289 -6.70 3.06 -6.22
C ILE A 289 -5.95 1.91 -6.89
N THR A 290 -6.47 0.68 -6.78
CA THR A 290 -5.86 -0.49 -7.42
C THR A 290 -5.78 -0.31 -8.94
N HIS A 291 -6.81 0.28 -9.55
CA HIS A 291 -6.80 0.62 -10.97
C HIS A 291 -5.79 1.72 -11.32
N LEU A 292 -5.66 2.77 -10.52
CA LEU A 292 -4.66 3.83 -10.71
C LEU A 292 -3.25 3.27 -10.75
N TRP A 293 -2.93 2.35 -9.85
CA TRP A 293 -1.62 1.68 -9.79
C TRP A 293 -1.32 0.74 -10.96
N LYS A 294 -2.31 0.41 -11.78
CA LYS A 294 -2.10 -0.25 -13.08
C LYS A 294 -1.73 0.74 -14.19
N LEU A 295 -2.02 2.03 -14.00
CA LEU A 295 -1.63 3.10 -14.94
C LEU A 295 -0.28 3.71 -14.57
N HIS A 296 -0.07 3.99 -13.28
CA HIS A 296 1.11 4.69 -12.80
C HIS A 296 1.44 4.26 -11.37
N ASP A 297 2.71 4.01 -11.08
CA ASP A 297 3.18 3.50 -9.79
C ASP A 297 3.02 4.51 -8.64
N GLU A 298 3.12 5.80 -8.95
CA GLU A 298 3.03 6.88 -7.97
C GLU A 298 2.23 8.10 -8.52
N PRO A 299 0.90 8.01 -8.66
CA PRO A 299 0.08 9.14 -9.10
C PRO A 299 0.08 10.29 -8.09
N VAL A 300 -0.19 11.51 -8.57
CA VAL A 300 -0.38 12.70 -7.73
C VAL A 300 -1.87 12.93 -7.51
N LEU A 301 -2.35 12.82 -6.27
CA LEU A 301 -3.72 13.14 -5.91
C LEU A 301 -3.79 14.64 -5.61
N CYS A 302 -4.52 15.36 -6.46
CA CYS A 302 -4.66 16.80 -6.41
C CYS A 302 -6.00 17.15 -5.76
N PHE A 303 -5.96 17.90 -4.66
CA PHE A 303 -7.13 18.32 -3.90
C PHE A 303 -7.28 19.84 -3.89
N ASP A 304 -8.52 20.29 -3.83
CA ASP A 304 -8.84 21.71 -3.72
C ASP A 304 -8.24 22.30 -2.43
N GLY A 305 -7.84 23.58 -2.49
CA GLY A 305 -7.16 24.27 -1.39
C GLY A 305 -8.04 24.62 -0.17
N ASP A 306 -9.26 24.08 -0.09
CA ASP A 306 -10.26 24.42 0.91
C ASP A 306 -10.38 23.37 2.03
N ALA A 307 -11.32 23.60 2.97
CA ALA A 307 -11.57 22.65 4.07
C ALA A 307 -12.13 21.30 3.59
N ALA A 308 -12.85 21.26 2.47
CA ALA A 308 -13.38 20.03 1.90
C ALA A 308 -12.25 19.19 1.27
N GLY A 309 -11.34 19.83 0.54
CA GLY A 309 -10.15 19.22 -0.04
C GLY A 309 -9.22 18.63 1.03
N LYS A 310 -8.98 19.34 2.14
CA LYS A 310 -8.23 18.77 3.29
C LYS A 310 -8.88 17.51 3.86
N ARG A 311 -10.21 17.50 3.99
CA ARG A 311 -10.94 16.29 4.43
C ARG A 311 -10.86 15.17 3.39
N ALA A 312 -10.88 15.51 2.10
CA ALA A 312 -10.73 14.53 1.01
C ALA A 312 -9.33 13.92 1.00
N GLN A 313 -8.29 14.73 1.20
CA GLN A 313 -6.90 14.31 1.34
C GLN A 313 -6.73 13.30 2.48
N LYS A 314 -7.27 13.61 3.68
CA LYS A 314 -7.21 12.70 4.84
C LYS A 314 -7.89 11.35 4.53
N ARG A 315 -9.09 11.38 3.95
CA ARG A 315 -9.80 10.15 3.55
C ARG A 315 -9.05 9.35 2.49
N ALA A 316 -8.41 10.02 1.53
CA ALA A 316 -7.61 9.35 0.53
C ALA A 316 -6.39 8.65 1.15
N LEU A 317 -5.71 9.31 2.09
CA LEU A 317 -4.62 8.73 2.87
C LEU A 317 -5.07 7.48 3.63
N GLU A 318 -6.18 7.56 4.37
CA GLU A 318 -6.75 6.43 5.13
C GLU A 318 -7.09 5.23 4.23
N ARG A 319 -7.51 5.45 2.97
CA ARG A 319 -7.79 4.39 2.00
C ARG A 319 -6.55 3.84 1.30
N LEU A 320 -5.52 4.67 1.11
CA LEU A 320 -4.27 4.28 0.47
C LEU A 320 -3.42 3.39 1.37
N LEU A 321 -3.31 3.74 2.66
CA LEU A 321 -2.40 3.08 3.60
C LEU A 321 -2.58 1.55 3.64
N PRO A 322 -3.80 1.00 3.77
CA PRO A 322 -3.98 -0.47 3.82
C PRO A 322 -3.56 -1.18 2.54
N LEU A 323 -3.59 -0.48 1.40
CA LEU A 323 -3.35 -1.04 0.07
C LEU A 323 -1.89 -0.93 -0.37
N LEU A 324 -1.05 -0.18 0.34
CA LEU A 324 0.34 0.07 -0.05
C LEU A 324 1.14 -1.22 -0.27
N GLN A 325 1.93 -1.23 -1.33
CA GLN A 325 2.83 -2.31 -1.72
C GLN A 325 4.19 -1.74 -2.15
N PRO A 326 5.26 -2.54 -2.15
CA PRO A 326 6.54 -2.13 -2.73
C PRO A 326 6.34 -1.59 -4.16
N GLY A 327 6.86 -0.38 -4.40
CA GLY A 327 6.73 0.29 -5.70
C GLY A 327 5.35 0.88 -6.01
N LYS A 328 4.34 0.76 -5.13
CA LYS A 328 3.02 1.37 -5.31
C LYS A 328 2.78 2.43 -4.23
N SER A 329 2.72 3.69 -4.64
CA SER A 329 2.65 4.85 -3.75
C SER A 329 1.72 5.91 -4.33
N ALA A 330 1.65 7.08 -3.69
CA ALA A 330 1.02 8.26 -4.22
C ALA A 330 1.70 9.51 -3.65
N ARG A 331 1.57 10.64 -4.33
CA ARG A 331 1.92 11.95 -3.77
C ARG A 331 0.66 12.78 -3.61
N LEU A 332 0.59 13.60 -2.57
CA LEU A 332 -0.58 14.43 -2.30
C LEU A 332 -0.24 15.90 -2.56
N ALA A 333 -1.02 16.53 -3.43
CA ALA A 333 -0.91 17.94 -3.74
C ALA A 333 -2.16 18.68 -3.24
N MET A 334 -1.94 19.77 -2.52
CA MET A 334 -3.00 20.72 -2.18
C MET A 334 -2.85 21.94 -3.08
N LEU A 335 -3.95 22.35 -3.71
CA LEU A 335 -3.99 23.59 -4.48
C LEU A 335 -3.98 24.82 -3.55
N PRO A 336 -3.63 26.01 -4.07
CA PRO A 336 -3.83 27.25 -3.34
C PRO A 336 -5.29 27.45 -2.94
N GLU A 337 -5.53 28.17 -1.84
CA GLU A 337 -6.86 28.37 -1.28
C GLU A 337 -7.83 28.95 -2.32
N GLY A 338 -9.00 28.31 -2.46
CA GLY A 338 -10.06 28.71 -3.38
C GLY A 338 -9.75 28.50 -4.86
N LYS A 339 -8.73 27.71 -5.22
CA LYS A 339 -8.45 27.34 -6.61
C LYS A 339 -8.74 25.86 -6.88
N ASP A 340 -9.26 25.57 -8.07
CA ASP A 340 -9.28 24.25 -8.69
C ASP A 340 -8.21 24.15 -9.80
N PRO A 341 -7.95 22.97 -10.40
CA PRO A 341 -6.97 22.83 -11.48
C PRO A 341 -7.29 23.68 -12.72
N ASP A 342 -8.57 23.85 -13.09
CA ASP A 342 -9.02 24.68 -14.21
C ASP A 342 -8.62 26.16 -13.97
N ASP A 343 -8.94 26.71 -12.80
CA ASP A 343 -8.59 28.07 -12.37
C ASP A 343 -7.08 28.29 -12.31
N LEU A 344 -6.32 27.30 -11.84
CA LEU A 344 -4.85 27.37 -11.80
C LEU A 344 -4.27 27.44 -13.21
N LEU A 345 -4.73 26.58 -14.11
CA LEU A 345 -4.27 26.54 -15.51
C LEU A 345 -4.63 27.82 -16.26
N GLN A 346 -5.81 28.40 -16.02
CA GLN A 346 -6.20 29.67 -16.65
C GLN A 346 -5.32 30.84 -16.20
N LYS A 347 -4.90 30.87 -14.94
CA LYS A 347 -4.13 31.99 -14.37
C LYS A 347 -2.62 31.86 -14.51
N GLU A 348 -2.09 30.65 -14.32
CA GLU A 348 -0.65 30.37 -14.19
C GLU A 348 -0.14 29.41 -15.28
N GLY A 349 -1.02 28.90 -16.16
CA GLY A 349 -0.64 27.99 -17.24
C GLY A 349 -0.10 26.65 -16.75
N GLY A 350 0.55 25.92 -17.66
CA GLY A 350 1.16 24.62 -17.36
C GLY A 350 2.26 24.70 -16.29
N ASP A 351 2.98 25.83 -16.21
CA ASP A 351 4.04 26.04 -15.22
C ASP A 351 3.50 26.04 -13.79
N GLY A 352 2.34 26.66 -13.57
CA GLY A 352 1.65 26.63 -12.27
C GLY A 352 1.30 25.20 -11.85
N LEU A 353 0.78 24.39 -12.78
CA LEU A 353 0.45 22.99 -12.51
C LEU A 353 1.70 22.15 -12.24
N LEU A 354 2.77 22.33 -13.01
CA LEU A 354 4.05 21.65 -12.78
C LEU A 354 4.65 22.00 -11.43
N LYS A 355 4.53 23.26 -10.99
CA LYS A 355 4.95 23.67 -9.64
C LYS A 355 4.21 22.87 -8.57
N VAL A 356 2.88 22.77 -8.67
CA VAL A 356 2.05 21.98 -7.75
C VAL A 356 2.49 20.50 -7.74
N ILE A 357 2.71 19.92 -8.92
CA ILE A 357 3.17 18.53 -9.07
C ILE A 357 4.54 18.33 -8.40
N ASN A 358 5.47 19.26 -8.61
CA ASN A 358 6.83 19.15 -8.08
C ASN A 358 6.90 19.35 -6.56
N THR A 359 5.95 20.10 -5.99
CA THR A 359 5.84 20.32 -4.54
C THR A 359 4.90 19.33 -3.85
N ALA A 360 4.33 18.36 -4.57
CA ALA A 360 3.43 17.38 -3.98
C ALA A 360 4.15 16.52 -2.94
N SER A 361 3.56 16.43 -1.75
CA SER A 361 4.13 15.77 -0.59
C SER A 361 4.06 14.25 -0.71
N SER A 362 5.04 13.55 -0.14
CA SER A 362 4.96 12.10 0.05
C SER A 362 3.80 11.73 0.98
N LEU A 363 3.38 10.46 0.98
CA LEU A 363 2.35 9.98 1.92
C LEU A 363 2.80 10.12 3.38
N ILE A 364 4.08 9.85 3.68
CA ILE A 364 4.59 9.95 5.04
C ILE A 364 4.67 11.39 5.53
N ASP A 365 5.05 12.34 4.67
CA ASP A 365 5.04 13.76 5.01
C ASP A 365 3.63 14.30 5.20
N SER A 366 2.71 13.87 4.33
CA SER A 366 1.31 14.25 4.43
C SER A 366 0.67 13.68 5.69
N LEU A 367 0.94 12.41 6.02
CA LEU A 367 0.51 11.77 7.26
C LEU A 367 1.04 12.52 8.49
N TRP A 368 2.36 12.75 8.54
CA TRP A 368 2.99 13.44 9.66
C TRP A 368 2.41 14.85 9.86
N THR A 369 2.36 15.65 8.79
CA THR A 369 1.95 17.06 8.86
C THR A 369 0.47 17.19 9.18
N SER A 370 -0.39 16.35 8.59
CA SER A 370 -1.84 16.42 8.82
C SER A 370 -2.19 16.11 10.28
N PHE A 371 -1.59 15.05 10.85
CA PHE A 371 -1.84 14.69 12.24
C PHE A 371 -1.17 15.67 13.21
N ALA A 372 0.01 16.22 12.89
CA ALA A 372 0.65 17.24 13.70
C ALA A 372 -0.20 18.51 13.81
N ALA A 373 -0.88 18.92 12.73
CA ALA A 373 -1.74 20.10 12.71
C ALA A 373 -3.01 19.96 13.58
N GLU A 374 -3.41 18.74 13.93
CA GLU A 374 -4.58 18.46 14.79
C GLU A 374 -4.28 18.58 16.30
N HIS A 375 -3.00 18.78 16.69
CA HIS A 375 -2.55 18.69 18.08
C HIS A 375 -1.66 19.89 18.47
N ASP A 376 -1.79 20.40 19.69
CA ASP A 376 -0.83 21.34 20.27
C ASP A 376 0.41 20.59 20.75
N LEU A 377 1.43 20.52 19.89
CA LEU A 377 2.67 19.82 20.16
C LEU A 377 3.52 20.44 21.29
N ARG A 378 3.09 21.52 21.93
CA ARG A 378 3.73 22.04 23.15
C ARG A 378 3.27 21.27 24.40
N GLN A 379 2.08 20.68 24.36
CA GLN A 379 1.52 19.92 25.46
C GLN A 379 2.01 18.46 25.40
N PRO A 380 2.52 17.89 26.51
CA PRO A 380 3.04 16.53 26.52
C PRO A 380 1.97 15.47 26.24
N GLU A 381 0.73 15.68 26.71
CA GLU A 381 -0.42 14.80 26.47
C GLU A 381 -0.78 14.78 24.98
N GLN A 382 -0.96 15.94 24.36
CA GLN A 382 -1.31 16.05 22.95
C GLN A 382 -0.18 15.57 22.02
N ARG A 383 1.09 15.72 22.43
CA ARG A 383 2.22 15.07 21.73
C ARG A 383 2.14 13.56 21.77
N ALA A 384 1.78 12.98 22.92
CA ALA A 384 1.64 11.54 23.05
C ALA A 384 0.45 11.02 22.21
N GLU A 385 -0.66 11.74 22.20
CA GLU A 385 -1.82 11.46 21.34
C GLU A 385 -1.44 11.51 19.86
N PHE A 386 -0.73 12.55 19.42
CA PHE A 386 -0.21 12.65 18.05
C PHE A 386 0.65 11.43 17.66
N TRP A 387 1.62 11.05 18.51
CA TRP A 387 2.46 9.87 18.26
C TRP A 387 1.64 8.58 18.19
N GLN A 388 0.66 8.42 19.08
CA GLN A 388 -0.23 7.26 19.08
C GLN A 388 -1.08 7.21 17.80
N ALA A 389 -1.60 8.35 17.36
CA ALA A 389 -2.45 8.48 16.18
C ALA A 389 -1.69 8.12 14.89
N VAL A 390 -0.49 8.68 14.69
CA VAL A 390 0.33 8.38 13.50
C VAL A 390 0.77 6.92 13.47
N ARG A 391 1.21 6.36 14.62
CA ARG A 391 1.49 4.91 14.72
C ARG A 391 0.25 4.07 14.40
N GLY A 392 -0.93 4.53 14.81
CA GLY A 392 -2.21 3.89 14.51
C GLY A 392 -2.49 3.78 13.01
N GLN A 393 -2.17 4.83 12.24
CA GLN A 393 -2.30 4.83 10.79
C GLN A 393 -1.28 3.91 10.12
N VAL A 394 0.00 3.95 10.54
CA VAL A 394 1.03 3.05 10.02
C VAL A 394 0.65 1.57 10.25
N ARG A 395 0.04 1.24 11.39
CA ARG A 395 -0.46 -0.12 11.66
C ARG A 395 -1.50 -0.62 10.66
N GLN A 396 -2.22 0.27 9.99
CA GLN A 396 -3.21 -0.12 8.97
C GLN A 396 -2.55 -0.61 7.68
N ILE A 397 -1.27 -0.32 7.44
CA ILE A 397 -0.57 -0.75 6.23
C ILE A 397 -0.51 -2.28 6.17
N GLY A 398 -1.13 -2.86 5.14
CA GLY A 398 -1.24 -4.30 4.98
C GLY A 398 0.11 -4.97 4.73
N HIS A 399 0.93 -4.41 3.83
CA HIS A 399 2.21 -5.01 3.47
C HIS A 399 3.28 -4.82 4.56
N ASN A 400 3.81 -5.93 5.08
CA ASN A 400 4.71 -5.94 6.24
C ASN A 400 5.97 -5.08 6.05
N GLN A 401 6.70 -5.24 4.95
CA GLN A 401 7.95 -4.48 4.72
C GLN A 401 7.69 -2.98 4.55
N VAL A 402 6.57 -2.60 3.93
CA VAL A 402 6.20 -1.19 3.74
C VAL A 402 5.80 -0.60 5.08
N ARG A 403 5.02 -1.35 5.87
CA ARG A 403 4.67 -0.97 7.24
C ARG A 403 5.90 -0.75 8.11
N THR A 404 6.89 -1.63 8.06
CA THR A 404 8.15 -1.48 8.80
C THR A 404 8.90 -0.23 8.35
N ALA A 405 9.09 -0.03 7.05
CA ALA A 405 9.78 1.16 6.54
C ALA A 405 9.07 2.48 6.93
N PHE A 406 7.74 2.52 6.90
CA PHE A 406 6.98 3.66 7.41
C PHE A 406 7.14 3.83 8.93
N ALA A 407 7.13 2.74 9.69
CA ALA A 407 7.32 2.79 11.14
C ALA A 407 8.69 3.34 11.52
N ASP A 408 9.76 2.89 10.85
CA ASP A 408 11.13 3.33 11.08
C ASP A 408 11.27 4.84 10.87
N GLU A 409 10.70 5.36 9.77
CA GLU A 409 10.70 6.78 9.45
C GLU A 409 9.89 7.61 10.48
N ILE A 410 8.73 7.09 10.92
CA ILE A 410 7.95 7.74 11.99
C ILE A 410 8.72 7.77 13.31
N GLU A 411 9.36 6.67 13.71
CA GLU A 411 10.15 6.65 14.94
C GLU A 411 11.38 7.56 14.86
N ALA A 412 12.03 7.65 13.70
CA ALA A 412 13.13 8.59 13.46
C ALA A 412 12.67 10.04 13.66
N ARG A 413 11.50 10.43 13.12
CA ARG A 413 10.93 11.78 13.32
C ARG A 413 10.57 12.04 14.79
N ILE A 414 10.00 11.05 15.49
CA ILE A 414 9.70 11.15 16.92
C ILE A 414 10.99 11.32 17.74
N ALA A 415 12.05 10.57 17.41
CA ALA A 415 13.34 10.69 18.05
C ALA A 415 13.95 12.09 17.84
N ALA A 416 13.85 12.64 16.62
CA ALA A 416 14.28 14.00 16.30
C ALA A 416 13.49 15.07 17.09
N MET A 417 12.17 14.94 17.23
CA MET A 417 11.39 15.83 18.09
C MET A 417 11.85 15.79 19.56
N ARG A 418 12.19 14.59 20.06
CA ARG A 418 12.67 14.41 21.44
C ARG A 418 14.07 14.96 21.68
N SER A 419 14.93 15.01 20.66
CA SER A 419 16.27 15.59 20.75
C SER A 419 16.23 17.12 20.65
N ALA A 420 15.38 17.68 19.79
CA ALA A 420 15.19 19.13 19.65
C ALA A 420 14.75 19.81 20.97
N GLY A 421 13.85 19.16 21.73
CA GLY A 421 13.39 19.66 23.03
C GLY A 421 14.46 19.67 24.14
N ARG A 422 15.62 19.01 23.96
CA ARG A 422 16.71 18.98 24.94
C ARG A 422 17.75 20.08 24.74
N GLY A 423 17.70 20.81 23.61
CA GLY A 423 18.72 21.80 23.22
C GLY A 423 18.48 23.23 23.71
N GLN A 424 17.32 23.57 24.29
CA GLN A 424 16.97 24.96 24.65
C GLN A 424 16.96 25.29 26.15
N GLY A 425 17.28 24.34 27.03
CA GLY A 425 17.22 24.53 28.48
C GLY A 425 18.54 24.28 29.19
N ARG A 426 19.52 25.20 29.07
CA ARG A 426 20.58 25.54 30.05
C ARG A 426 21.83 26.13 29.36
N ALA A 427 21.79 27.42 29.09
CA ALA A 427 22.97 28.26 29.04
C ALA A 427 22.80 29.35 30.11
N GLY A 428 23.29 29.10 31.31
CA GLY A 428 23.14 30.05 32.42
C GLY A 428 23.58 29.48 33.77
N MET A 429 24.64 30.07 34.30
CA MET A 429 25.19 30.00 35.67
C MET A 429 26.10 28.83 36.04
N THR A 430 27.36 29.26 36.21
CA THR A 430 28.56 28.63 36.77
C THR A 430 28.44 28.32 38.26
N GLY A 431 28.92 27.15 38.66
CA GLY A 431 29.28 26.77 40.03
C GLY A 431 29.86 25.34 40.04
N PRO A 432 30.95 25.05 40.78
CA PRO A 432 31.61 23.75 40.71
C PRO A 432 30.80 22.74 41.51
N LEU A 433 29.90 22.03 40.83
CA LEU A 433 29.12 20.96 41.40
C LEU A 433 29.34 19.70 40.59
N ARG A 434 29.71 18.65 41.32
CA ARG A 434 29.98 17.26 40.90
C ARG A 434 29.11 16.82 39.71
N PRO A 435 29.67 15.98 38.82
CA PRO A 435 28.96 15.54 37.62
C PRO A 435 27.60 14.94 38.02
N PRO A 436 26.49 15.48 37.47
CA PRO A 436 25.19 14.92 37.76
C PRO A 436 25.12 13.53 37.14
N VAL A 437 24.80 12.54 37.96
CA VAL A 437 24.51 11.17 37.53
C VAL A 437 23.37 11.23 36.51
N ARG A 438 23.72 11.15 35.23
CA ARG A 438 22.78 10.87 34.15
C ARG A 438 22.23 9.47 34.40
N ARG A 439 20.92 9.32 34.60
CA ARG A 439 20.28 8.01 34.43
C ARG A 439 20.25 7.71 32.93
N PRO A 440 21.04 6.73 32.42
CA PRO A 440 21.16 6.51 30.99
C PRO A 440 20.25 5.37 30.52
N ALA A 441 20.01 5.30 29.21
CA ALA A 441 19.57 4.09 28.50
C ALA A 441 20.56 2.90 28.61
N ALA A 442 21.54 2.98 29.52
CA ALA A 442 22.61 2.02 29.73
C ALA A 442 22.12 0.68 30.33
N GLY A 443 21.02 0.67 31.07
CA GLY A 443 20.56 -0.55 31.74
C GLY A 443 20.22 -1.69 30.76
N ALA A 444 19.65 -1.39 29.59
CA ALA A 444 19.29 -2.40 28.60
C ALA A 444 20.51 -2.99 27.91
N ILE A 445 21.45 -2.16 27.45
CA ILE A 445 22.67 -2.64 26.80
C ILE A 445 23.55 -3.43 27.77
N HIS A 446 23.62 -3.06 29.06
CA HIS A 446 24.36 -3.85 30.05
C HIS A 446 23.72 -5.21 30.33
N ARG A 447 22.39 -5.31 30.33
CA ARG A 447 21.71 -6.61 30.44
C ARG A 447 21.98 -7.50 29.23
N HIS A 448 21.99 -6.94 28.01
CA HIS A 448 22.39 -7.70 26.82
C HIS A 448 23.86 -8.14 26.85
N ARG A 449 24.75 -7.28 27.35
CA ARG A 449 26.16 -7.64 27.57
C ARG A 449 26.28 -8.79 28.59
N ALA A 450 25.50 -8.77 29.66
CA ALA A 450 25.46 -9.86 30.63
C ALA A 450 24.94 -11.18 30.03
N VAL A 451 23.89 -11.11 29.19
CA VAL A 451 23.39 -12.27 28.43
C VAL A 451 24.50 -12.85 27.55
N CYS A 452 25.18 -12.02 26.77
CA CYS A 452 26.28 -12.46 25.91
C CYS A 452 27.46 -13.03 26.71
N ALA A 453 27.81 -12.44 27.86
CA ALA A 453 28.88 -12.94 28.70
C ALA A 453 28.57 -14.32 29.31
N ILE A 454 27.30 -14.59 29.68
CA ILE A 454 26.90 -15.90 30.20
C ILE A 454 26.94 -16.97 29.11
N ILE A 455 26.40 -16.71 27.91
CA ILE A 455 26.40 -17.72 26.83
C ILE A 455 27.81 -18.02 26.30
N LEU A 456 28.76 -17.10 26.43
CA LEU A 456 30.17 -17.34 26.09
C LEU A 456 30.86 -18.21 27.14
N ALA A 457 30.55 -18.00 28.42
CA ALA A 457 31.08 -18.80 29.51
C ALA A 457 30.41 -20.19 29.61
N HIS A 458 29.16 -20.31 29.16
CA HIS A 458 28.34 -21.52 29.23
C HIS A 458 27.65 -21.82 27.90
N PRO A 459 28.40 -22.25 26.86
CA PRO A 459 27.85 -22.46 25.52
C PRO A 459 26.74 -23.51 25.46
N ALA A 460 26.77 -24.51 26.36
CA ALA A 460 25.78 -25.57 26.47
C ALA A 460 24.35 -25.07 26.76
N LEU A 461 24.18 -23.82 27.21
CA LEU A 461 22.87 -23.19 27.42
C LEU A 461 22.23 -22.65 26.13
N ILE A 462 23.02 -22.46 25.08
CA ILE A 462 22.55 -21.86 23.81
C ILE A 462 21.49 -22.71 23.11
N PRO A 463 21.61 -24.05 22.98
CA PRO A 463 20.61 -24.85 22.27
C PRO A 463 19.21 -24.75 22.90
N GLU A 464 19.14 -24.76 24.23
CA GLU A 464 17.87 -24.71 24.98
C GLU A 464 17.20 -23.32 24.92
N LEU A 465 18.00 -22.25 24.85
CA LEU A 465 17.52 -20.86 24.91
C LEU A 465 17.65 -20.12 23.57
N CYS A 466 17.91 -20.85 22.48
CA CYS A 466 18.21 -20.30 21.16
C CYS A 466 17.11 -19.36 20.66
N GLU A 467 15.84 -19.75 20.76
CA GLU A 467 14.70 -18.93 20.36
C GLU A 467 14.63 -17.60 21.14
N SER A 468 14.83 -17.65 22.45
CA SER A 468 14.84 -16.48 23.32
C SER A 468 16.02 -15.55 23.04
N LEU A 469 17.20 -16.11 22.75
CA LEU A 469 18.42 -15.35 22.42
C LEU A 469 18.32 -14.65 21.05
N ILE A 470 17.62 -15.25 20.09
CA ILE A 470 17.39 -14.67 18.75
C ILE A 470 16.36 -13.54 18.81
N GLN A 471 15.35 -13.63 19.68
CA GLN A 471 14.27 -12.64 19.77
C GLN A 471 14.68 -11.32 20.44
N ILE A 472 15.75 -11.33 21.25
CA ILE A 472 16.25 -10.12 21.92
C ILE A 472 17.19 -9.34 20.99
N ASP A 473 17.04 -8.02 20.91
CA ASP A 473 17.93 -7.12 20.14
C ASP A 473 18.60 -6.11 21.06
N SER A 474 19.94 -6.15 21.10
CA SER A 474 20.74 -5.26 21.92
C SER A 474 20.85 -3.83 21.38
N GLY A 475 20.52 -3.60 20.10
CA GLY A 475 20.71 -2.32 19.41
C GLY A 475 22.19 -1.94 19.22
N ASP A 476 23.12 -2.85 19.51
CA ASP A 476 24.56 -2.69 19.34
C ASP A 476 25.08 -3.72 18.32
N ALA A 477 25.53 -3.24 17.17
CA ALA A 477 25.90 -4.09 16.05
C ALA A 477 27.08 -5.04 16.36
N ALA A 478 28.00 -4.65 17.24
CA ALA A 478 29.13 -5.50 17.62
C ALA A 478 28.68 -6.63 18.55
N LEU A 479 27.79 -6.31 19.50
CA LEU A 479 27.23 -7.29 20.42
C LEU A 479 26.28 -8.28 19.72
N GLU A 480 25.47 -7.81 18.76
CA GLU A 480 24.63 -8.69 17.94
C GLU A 480 25.46 -9.61 17.04
N SER A 481 26.54 -9.09 16.46
CA SER A 481 27.46 -9.89 15.65
C SER A 481 28.13 -10.99 16.49
N LEU A 482 28.53 -10.67 17.72
CA LEU A 482 29.11 -11.62 18.67
C LEU A 482 28.10 -12.68 19.11
N LYS A 483 26.89 -12.27 19.50
CA LYS A 483 25.80 -13.17 19.91
C LYS A 483 25.43 -14.14 18.79
N LYS A 484 25.26 -13.63 17.57
CA LYS A 484 24.94 -14.46 16.39
C LYS A 484 26.05 -15.43 16.06
N ALA A 485 27.30 -14.98 16.07
CA ALA A 485 28.45 -15.84 15.82
C ALA A 485 28.58 -16.95 16.88
N ALA A 486 28.28 -16.65 18.15
CA ALA A 486 28.27 -17.63 19.22
C ALA A 486 27.17 -18.69 19.05
N ILE A 487 25.95 -18.23 18.72
CA ILE A 487 24.82 -19.12 18.42
C ILE A 487 25.12 -20.01 17.22
N ASP A 488 25.63 -19.44 16.12
CA ASP A 488 25.96 -20.17 14.89
C ASP A 488 27.10 -21.18 15.11
N ALA A 489 28.04 -20.91 16.03
CA ALA A 489 29.12 -21.83 16.37
C ALA A 489 28.57 -23.05 17.13
N VAL A 490 27.75 -22.84 18.16
CA VAL A 490 27.18 -23.92 18.97
C VAL A 490 26.09 -24.71 18.24
N ILE A 491 25.33 -24.08 17.33
CA ILE A 491 24.39 -24.82 16.47
C ILE A 491 25.13 -25.79 15.53
N ARG A 492 26.32 -25.40 15.06
CA ARG A 492 27.13 -26.26 14.17
C ARG A 492 27.84 -27.38 14.92
N ASP A 493 28.20 -27.14 16.18
CA ASP A 493 28.83 -28.11 17.06
C ASP A 493 28.28 -27.93 18.49
N PRO A 494 27.25 -28.72 18.87
CA PRO A 494 26.57 -28.57 20.16
C PRO A 494 27.44 -28.88 21.39
N ASP A 495 28.56 -29.59 21.21
CA ASP A 495 29.46 -30.00 22.29
C ASP A 495 30.61 -28.98 22.52
N LEU A 496 30.53 -27.80 21.91
CA LEU A 496 31.55 -26.77 22.01
C LEU A 496 31.70 -26.26 23.45
N ASP A 497 32.91 -26.40 24.02
CA ASP A 497 33.22 -25.79 25.32
C ASP A 497 33.53 -24.29 25.19
N ALA A 498 33.59 -23.58 26.32
CA ALA A 498 33.82 -22.13 26.35
C ALA A 498 35.16 -21.72 25.72
N ALA A 499 36.20 -22.55 25.83
CA ALA A 499 37.52 -22.25 25.27
C ALA A 499 37.53 -22.40 23.74
N ALA A 500 36.89 -23.45 23.23
CA ALA A 500 36.70 -23.70 21.81
C ALA A 500 35.80 -22.64 21.16
N LEU A 501 34.73 -22.22 21.85
CA LEU A 501 33.87 -21.12 21.40
C LEU A 501 34.65 -19.81 21.29
N ARG A 502 35.43 -19.48 22.32
CA ARG A 502 36.26 -18.28 22.34
C ARG A 502 37.26 -18.27 21.18
N HIS A 503 37.96 -19.38 20.96
CA HIS A 503 38.91 -19.51 19.85
C HIS A 503 38.22 -19.34 18.49
N HIS A 504 37.00 -19.88 18.33
CA HIS A 504 36.20 -19.70 17.12
C HIS A 504 35.86 -18.23 16.86
N LEU A 505 35.45 -17.50 17.90
CA LEU A 505 35.05 -16.09 17.80
C LEU A 505 36.25 -15.14 17.58
N GLU A 506 37.40 -15.45 18.19
CA GLU A 506 38.67 -14.77 17.90
C GLU A 506 39.08 -14.94 16.43
N GLY A 507 38.89 -16.14 15.87
CA GLY A 507 39.09 -16.41 14.44
C GLY A 507 38.20 -15.57 13.50
N LEU A 508 37.05 -15.09 14.00
CA LEU A 508 36.13 -14.19 13.30
C LEU A 508 36.42 -12.70 13.53
N LYS A 509 37.54 -12.37 14.20
CA LYS A 509 37.95 -11.00 14.54
C LYS A 509 36.95 -10.25 15.44
N LEU A 510 36.29 -10.98 16.35
CA LEU A 510 35.35 -10.39 17.33
C LEU A 510 36.00 -10.11 18.69
N THR A 511 37.33 -10.10 18.77
CA THR A 511 38.11 -9.92 20.01
C THR A 511 37.74 -8.63 20.75
N ASP A 512 37.59 -7.51 20.04
CA ASP A 512 37.20 -6.22 20.65
C ASP A 512 35.82 -6.30 21.35
N ALA A 513 34.89 -7.08 20.81
CA ALA A 513 33.57 -7.27 21.41
C ALA A 513 33.63 -8.18 22.64
N ILE A 514 34.51 -9.19 22.63
CA ILE A 514 34.76 -10.07 23.78
C ILE A 514 35.43 -9.29 24.92
N ASP A 515 36.42 -8.45 24.61
CA ASP A 515 37.13 -7.63 25.59
C ASP A 515 36.19 -6.63 26.29
N VAL A 516 35.18 -6.12 25.58
CA VAL A 516 34.12 -5.27 26.17
C VAL A 516 33.24 -6.03 27.17
N LEU A 517 33.05 -7.35 26.99
CA LEU A 517 32.30 -8.20 27.92
C LEU A 517 33.11 -8.62 29.14
N GLU A 518 34.44 -8.67 29.02
CA GLU A 518 35.32 -9.11 30.09
C GLU A 518 36.06 -7.97 30.81
N GLY A 519 35.97 -6.74 30.30
CA GLY A 519 36.65 -5.56 30.83
C GLY A 519 36.13 -5.09 32.19
N ASP A 520 36.94 -4.25 32.85
CA ASP A 520 36.72 -3.80 34.24
C ASP A 520 35.40 -3.05 34.44
N GLU A 521 34.90 -2.33 33.43
CA GLU A 521 33.61 -1.62 33.51
C GLU A 521 32.43 -2.60 33.57
N MET A 522 32.53 -3.75 32.89
CA MET A 522 31.50 -4.80 32.93
C MET A 522 31.56 -5.58 34.25
N ARG A 523 32.77 -5.94 34.70
CA ARG A 523 32.98 -6.59 36.02
C ARG A 523 32.47 -5.73 37.18
N ALA A 524 32.58 -4.41 37.09
CA ALA A 524 32.06 -3.48 38.11
C ALA A 524 30.53 -3.35 38.11
N ARG A 525 29.84 -3.77 37.04
CA ARG A 525 28.37 -3.62 36.87
C ARG A 525 27.60 -4.93 36.92
N MET A 526 28.27 -6.07 36.77
CA MET A 526 27.71 -7.39 37.02
C MET A 526 27.94 -7.80 38.48
N PRO A 527 26.89 -8.21 39.22
CA PRO A 527 27.03 -8.65 40.60
C PRO A 527 27.64 -10.08 40.74
N PHE A 528 28.11 -10.67 39.64
CA PHE A 528 28.68 -12.03 39.59
C PHE A 528 29.66 -12.16 38.42
N ASN A 529 30.53 -13.17 38.46
CA ASN A 529 31.42 -13.51 37.34
C ASN A 529 30.83 -14.69 36.55
N PRO A 530 30.47 -14.53 35.26
CA PRO A 530 29.90 -15.60 34.44
C PRO A 530 30.75 -16.87 34.39
N ALA A 531 32.08 -16.73 34.37
CA ALA A 531 33.01 -17.86 34.27
C ALA A 531 33.08 -18.73 35.53
N THR A 532 32.58 -18.24 36.68
CA THR A 532 32.60 -18.96 37.96
C THR A 532 31.24 -19.53 38.36
N LEU A 533 30.20 -19.33 37.55
CA LEU A 533 28.89 -19.93 37.80
C LEU A 533 28.92 -21.42 37.44
N ASP A 534 28.17 -22.24 38.17
CA ASP A 534 27.82 -23.58 37.69
C ASP A 534 26.72 -23.50 36.61
N GLY A 535 26.52 -24.57 35.85
CA GLY A 535 25.60 -24.57 34.71
C GLY A 535 24.13 -24.31 35.09
N GLU A 536 23.70 -24.71 36.27
CA GLU A 536 22.31 -24.54 36.74
C GLU A 536 22.06 -23.08 37.19
N GLU A 537 23.00 -22.49 37.92
CA GLU A 537 22.97 -21.08 38.30
C GLU A 537 23.13 -20.15 37.08
N ALA A 538 23.98 -20.52 36.12
CA ALA A 538 24.13 -19.81 34.85
C ALA A 538 22.82 -19.81 34.04
N GLY A 539 22.14 -20.96 33.94
CA GLY A 539 20.84 -21.09 33.29
C GLY A 539 19.77 -20.20 33.93
N ARG A 540 19.62 -20.25 35.26
CA ARG A 540 18.63 -19.42 35.99
C ARG A 540 18.84 -17.92 35.79
N ARG A 541 20.10 -17.45 35.84
CA ARG A 541 20.45 -16.04 35.65
C ARG A 541 20.25 -15.59 34.21
N LEU A 542 20.56 -16.46 33.25
CA LEU A 542 20.32 -16.20 31.84
C LEU A 542 18.82 -16.02 31.57
N ASP A 543 17.97 -16.89 32.11
CA ASP A 543 16.52 -16.81 32.00
C ASP A 543 15.94 -15.50 32.59
N GLU A 544 16.43 -15.08 33.76
CA GLU A 544 16.03 -13.82 34.40
C GLU A 544 16.40 -12.62 33.52
N LEU A 545 17.63 -12.61 32.99
CA LEU A 545 18.10 -11.55 32.11
C LEU A 545 17.32 -11.51 30.79
N LEU A 546 17.01 -12.65 30.20
CA LEU A 546 16.20 -12.76 28.99
C LEU A 546 14.78 -12.21 29.20
N ARG A 547 14.15 -12.45 30.35
CA ARG A 547 12.84 -11.86 30.68
C ARG A 547 12.90 -10.34 30.85
N LEU A 548 13.95 -9.85 31.52
CA LEU A 548 14.17 -8.41 31.74
C LEU A 548 14.52 -7.64 30.47
N VAL A 549 14.99 -8.34 29.45
CA VAL A 549 15.37 -7.79 28.15
C VAL A 549 14.25 -7.93 27.12
N GLY A 550 13.54 -9.07 27.08
CA GLY A 550 12.48 -9.38 26.13
C GLY A 550 11.11 -8.75 26.42
N GLY A 551 10.94 -8.04 27.55
CA GLY A 551 9.70 -7.32 27.85
C GLY A 551 8.52 -8.19 28.29
N SER A 552 8.76 -9.46 28.64
CA SER A 552 7.72 -10.42 29.03
C SER A 552 7.48 -10.41 30.54
N SER A 553 6.58 -9.55 31.03
CA SER A 553 5.68 -9.97 32.11
C SER A 553 4.64 -10.90 31.47
N GLY A 554 5.00 -12.17 31.31
CA GLY A 554 4.26 -13.15 30.53
C GLY A 554 2.97 -13.65 31.19
N LEU A 555 1.92 -13.71 30.39
CA LEU A 555 0.64 -14.38 30.65
C LEU A 555 0.69 -15.91 30.41
N PHE A 556 1.88 -16.51 30.38
CA PHE A 556 2.05 -17.96 30.31
C PHE A 556 3.23 -18.40 31.18
N SER A 557 2.97 -18.61 32.48
CA SER A 557 3.83 -19.46 33.31
C SER A 557 3.29 -20.88 33.21
N THR A 558 3.92 -21.72 32.40
CA THR A 558 3.85 -23.17 32.62
C THR A 558 4.96 -23.54 33.58
N SER A 559 4.58 -23.80 34.83
CA SER A 559 5.37 -24.54 35.80
C SER A 559 5.70 -25.92 35.23
N ALA A 560 6.96 -26.14 34.88
CA ALA A 560 7.52 -27.48 34.73
C ALA A 560 8.52 -27.68 35.87
N SER A 561 8.10 -28.46 36.86
CA SER A 561 8.90 -28.99 37.95
C SER A 561 10.07 -29.83 37.43
N LEU A 562 11.28 -29.52 37.87
CA LEU A 562 12.45 -30.41 37.81
C LEU A 562 12.18 -31.70 38.61
N PRO A 563 12.41 -32.90 38.07
CA PRO A 563 12.66 -34.08 38.89
C PRO A 563 14.13 -34.12 39.34
N ARG A 564 14.32 -34.65 40.55
CA ARG A 564 15.58 -34.79 41.30
C ARG A 564 16.66 -35.59 40.59
#